data_AF-A0A958Y6C9-F1
#
_entry.id   AF-A0A958Y6C9-F1
#
_cell.length_a   1.000
_cell.length_b   1.000
_cell.length_c   1.000
_cell.angle_alpha   90.00
_cell.angle_beta   90.00
_cell.angle_gamma   90.00
#
_symmetry.space_group_name_H-M   'P 1'
#
loop_
_entity.id
_entity.type
_entity.pdbx_description
1 polymer ?
#
loop_
_entity_poly.entity_id
_entity_poly.type
_entity_poly.pdbx_seq_one_letter_code
_entity_poly.pdbx_strand_id
1 'polypeptide(L)' 'DKKVSLIPDFISNCGMARVFAYFMERKVQMTDDAIFNDTSNTIKKAINNIHKKNPNKTKVSETAFEIALKQLI' A
#
# COMPACT_ATOMS: atom_id res chain seq x y z
N ASP A 1 2.56 -4.76 -16.73
CA ASP A 1 2.93 -3.36 -16.46
C ASP A 1 3.18 -2.52 -17.72
N LYS A 2 3.62 -3.10 -18.85
CA LYS A 2 3.90 -2.35 -20.09
C LYS A 2 2.68 -2.09 -21.00
N LYS A 3 1.62 -2.90 -20.89
CA LYS A 3 0.38 -2.78 -21.69
C LYS A 3 -0.87 -2.55 -20.83
N VAL A 4 -0.82 -2.99 -19.57
CA VAL A 4 -1.89 -2.88 -18.57
C VAL A 4 -1.27 -2.52 -17.22
N SER A 5 -2.05 -1.84 -16.38
CA SER A 5 -1.68 -1.53 -14.99
C SER A 5 -1.55 -2.83 -14.20
N LEU A 6 -0.45 -3.00 -13.48
CA LEU A 6 -0.29 -4.07 -12.51
C LEU A 6 -0.07 -3.47 -11.13
N ILE A 7 -0.83 -3.97 -10.15
CA ILE A 7 -0.60 -3.69 -8.73
C ILE A 7 0.29 -4.83 -8.22
N PRO A 8 1.45 -4.54 -7.60
CA PRO A 8 2.34 -5.59 -7.11
C PRO A 8 1.76 -6.29 -5.87
N ASP A 9 2.23 -7.52 -5.64
CA ASP A 9 1.78 -8.42 -4.57
C ASP A 9 1.97 -7.85 -3.15
N PHE A 10 3.09 -7.17 -2.89
CA PHE A 10 3.35 -6.50 -1.63
C PHE A 10 2.42 -5.30 -1.35
N ILE A 11 1.54 -4.94 -2.28
CA ILE A 11 0.43 -4.00 -2.08
C ILE A 11 -0.92 -4.71 -2.13
N SER A 12 -1.14 -5.61 -3.09
CA SER A 12 -2.43 -6.29 -3.24
C SER A 12 -2.72 -7.34 -2.16
N ASN A 13 -1.68 -7.88 -1.51
CA ASN A 13 -1.78 -8.91 -0.47
C ASN A 13 -1.22 -8.44 0.90
N CYS A 14 -0.98 -7.14 1.10
CA CYS A 14 -0.38 -6.66 2.34
C CYS A 14 -1.35 -6.45 3.50
N GLY A 15 -2.65 -6.68 3.29
CA GLY A 15 -3.70 -6.40 4.27
C GLY A 15 -3.40 -7.01 5.64
N MET A 16 -3.07 -8.31 5.68
CA MET A 16 -2.74 -8.97 6.96
C MET A 16 -1.48 -8.41 7.62
N ALA A 17 -0.44 -8.11 6.85
CA ALA A 17 0.76 -7.46 7.40
C ALA A 17 0.42 -6.10 8.00
N ARG A 18 -0.49 -5.34 7.37
CA ARG A 18 -0.95 -4.06 7.91
C ARG A 18 -1.79 -4.22 9.18
N VAL A 19 -2.68 -5.22 9.23
CA VAL A 19 -3.45 -5.53 10.44
C VAL A 19 -2.51 -5.85 11.62
N PHE A 20 -1.46 -6.65 11.39
CA PHE A 20 -0.46 -6.91 12.43
C PHE A 20 0.25 -5.63 12.88
N ALA A 21 0.66 -4.77 11.93
CA ALA A 21 1.28 -3.50 12.27
C ALA A 21 0.35 -2.59 13.08
N TYR A 22 -0.94 -2.52 12.75
CA TYR A 22 -1.96 -1.78 13.50
C TYR A 22 -2.03 -2.26 14.96
N PHE A 23 -1.98 -3.57 15.21
CA PHE A 23 -1.98 -4.12 16.57
C PHE A 23 -0.71 -3.85 17.37
N MET A 24 0.41 -3.54 16.71
CA MET A 24 1.65 -3.13 17.40
C MET A 24 1.63 -1.66 17.83
N GLU A 25 0.69 -0.85 17.33
CA GLU A 25 0.54 0.55 17.71
C GLU A 25 -0.12 0.67 19.11
N ARG A 26 0.34 1.64 19.92
CA ARG A 26 -0.20 1.83 21.27
C ARG A 26 -1.59 2.48 21.21
N LYS A 27 -2.57 1.92 21.96
CA LYS A 27 -3.93 2.46 22.15
C LYS A 27 -4.82 2.45 20.89
N VAL A 28 -4.85 1.34 20.17
CA VAL A 28 -5.73 1.14 19.01
C VAL A 28 -7.12 0.60 19.38
N GLN A 29 -8.11 0.87 18.53
CA GLN A 29 -9.46 0.32 18.67
C GLN A 29 -9.55 -1.04 18.00
N MET A 30 -10.00 -2.06 18.72
CA MET A 30 -10.10 -3.44 18.23
C MET A 30 -11.48 -3.73 17.63
N THR A 31 -11.94 -2.86 16.72
CA THR A 31 -13.20 -3.06 15.98
C THR A 31 -12.89 -3.34 14.51
N ASP A 32 -13.73 -4.16 13.88
CA ASP A 32 -13.59 -4.52 12.46
C ASP A 32 -13.53 -3.27 11.58
N ASP A 33 -14.36 -2.26 11.86
CA ASP A 33 -14.38 -0.99 11.14
C ASP A 33 -13.06 -0.22 11.27
N ALA A 34 -12.48 -0.17 12.47
CA ALA A 34 -11.22 0.55 12.70
C ALA A 34 -10.06 -0.13 11.97
N ILE A 35 -9.98 -1.47 12.06
CA ILE A 35 -8.98 -2.30 11.38
C ILE A 35 -9.10 -2.16 9.86
N PHE A 36 -10.33 -2.25 9.34
CA PHE A 36 -10.61 -2.16 7.92
C PHE A 36 -10.28 -0.75 7.37
N ASN A 37 -10.65 0.29 8.11
CA ASN A 37 -10.38 1.67 7.72
C ASN A 37 -8.87 1.98 7.74
N ASP A 38 -8.13 1.55 8.76
CA ASP A 38 -6.67 1.70 8.80
C ASP A 38 -5.99 1.01 7.62
N THR A 39 -6.35 -0.25 7.36
CA THR A 39 -5.81 -1.04 6.25
C THR A 39 -6.12 -0.38 4.91
N SER A 40 -7.38 0.01 4.69
CA SER A 40 -7.84 0.66 3.45
C SER A 40 -7.15 2.00 3.22
N ASN A 41 -7.01 2.83 4.26
CA ASN A 41 -6.34 4.13 4.14
C ASN A 41 -4.85 3.98 3.86
N THR A 42 -4.20 2.96 4.42
CA THR A 42 -2.79 2.66 4.17
C THR A 42 -2.56 2.24 2.71
N ILE A 43 -3.35 1.28 2.21
CA ILE A 43 -3.30 0.84 0.81
C ILE A 43 -3.60 2.02 -0.13
N LYS A 44 -4.64 2.82 0.16
CA LYS A 44 -4.97 4.03 -0.61
C LYS A 44 -3.81 5.03 -0.65
N LYS A 45 -3.12 5.27 0.47
CA LYS A 45 -1.93 6.13 0.52
C LYS A 45 -0.83 5.60 -0.39
N ALA A 46 -0.54 4.30 -0.36
CA ALA A 46 0.46 3.68 -1.23
C ALA A 46 0.13 3.87 -2.71
N ILE A 47 -1.11 3.56 -3.12
CA ILE A 47 -1.57 3.75 -4.51
C ILE A 47 -1.51 5.22 -4.92
N ASN A 48 -1.94 6.15 -4.07
CA ASN A 48 -1.85 7.58 -4.34
C ASN A 48 -0.41 8.06 -4.50
N ASN A 49 0.53 7.57 -3.69
CA ASN A 49 1.94 7.94 -3.80
C ASN A 49 2.54 7.42 -5.13
N ILE A 50 2.17 6.21 -5.54
CA ILE A 50 2.54 5.66 -6.84
C ILE A 50 1.99 6.54 -7.96
N HIS A 51 0.70 6.86 -7.92
CA HIS A 51 0.05 7.66 -8.96
C HIS A 51 0.58 9.10 -9.02
N LYS A 52 0.91 9.71 -7.87
CA LYS A 52 1.56 11.02 -7.81
C LYS A 52 2.93 11.03 -8.50
N LYS A 53 3.68 9.93 -8.37
CA LYS A 53 5.01 9.80 -8.99
C LYS A 53 4.92 9.39 -10.47
N ASN A 54 3.94 8.57 -10.81
CA ASN A 54 3.66 8.13 -12.16
C ASN A 54 2.16 8.25 -12.45
N PRO A 55 1.72 9.34 -13.11
CA PRO A 55 0.31 9.52 -13.46
C PRO A 55 -0.15 8.63 -14.62
N ASN A 56 0.76 7.88 -15.27
CA ASN A 56 0.42 6.99 -16.37
C ASN A 56 -0.27 5.71 -15.87
N LYS A 57 -1.00 5.06 -16.77
CA LYS A 57 -1.69 3.78 -16.50
C LYS A 57 -0.76 2.55 -16.62
N THR A 58 0.51 2.73 -16.97
CA THR A 58 1.50 1.66 -17.12
C THR A 58 2.69 1.95 -16.22
N LYS A 59 3.55 0.94 -16.01
CA LYS A 59 4.71 1.03 -15.11
C LYS A 59 4.35 1.30 -13.64
N VAL A 60 3.15 0.89 -13.22
CA VAL A 60 2.65 1.10 -11.85
C VAL A 60 3.44 0.23 -10.85
N SER A 61 3.66 -1.05 -11.18
CA SER A 61 4.45 -1.95 -10.35
C SER A 61 5.92 -1.52 -10.27
N GLU A 62 6.50 -1.11 -11.40
CA GLU A 62 7.88 -0.58 -11.45
C GLU A 62 8.04 0.63 -10.53
N THR A 63 7.10 1.58 -10.61
CA THR A 63 7.09 2.78 -9.75
C THR A 63 6.93 2.41 -8.27
N ALA A 64 6.08 1.42 -7.97
CA ALA A 64 5.87 0.94 -6.61
C ALA A 64 7.14 0.34 -6.01
N PHE A 65 7.86 -0.51 -6.75
CA PHE A 65 9.15 -1.06 -6.33
C PHE A 65 10.20 0.04 -6.12
N GLU A 66 10.27 1.03 -7.00
CA GLU A 66 11.19 2.15 -6.84
C GLU A 66 10.91 2.95 -5.56
N ILE A 67 9.63 3.18 -5.21
CA ILE A 67 9.25 3.84 -3.96
C ILE A 67 9.63 2.97 -2.76
N ALA A 68 9.33 1.67 -2.79
CA ALA A 68 9.62 0.75 -1.70
C ALA A 68 11.13 0.64 -1.42
N LEU A 69 11.95 0.49 -2.47
CA LEU A 69 13.41 0.42 -2.35
C LEU A 69 14.00 1.70 -1.76
N LYS A 70 13.45 2.88 -2.11
CA LYS A 70 13.85 4.18 -1.53
C LYS A 70 13.50 4.35 -0.05
N GLN A 71 12.61 3.53 0.51
CA GLN A 71 12.28 3.56 1.94
C GLN A 71 13.14 2.60 2.77
N LEU A 72 13.87 1.69 2.11
CA LEU A 72 14.71 0.69 2.75
C LEU A 72 16.19 1.12 2.83
N ILE A 73 16.58 2.12 2.05
CA ILE A 73 17.92 2.72 2.00
C ILE A 73 17.84 4.10 2.65
#